data_AF-A0A2X4T6D1-F1
#
_entry.id   AF-A0A2X4T6D1-F1
#
_cell.length_a   1.000
_cell.length_b   1.000
_cell.length_c   1.000
_cell.angle_alpha   90.00
_cell.angle_beta   90.00
_cell.angle_gamma   90.00
#
_symmetry.space_group_name_H-M   'P 1'
#
loop_
_entity.id
_entity.type
_entity.pdbx_description
1 polymer ?
#
loop_
_entity_poly.entity_id
_entity_poly.type
_entity_poly.pdbx_seq_one_letter_code
_entity_poly.pdbx_strand_id
1 'polypeptide(L)' 'MKLTEKDGEVTDFNFSGFDVTPADWERFVNDSLSWLGQFDMVCVSGSLPAGVSPEAFTDWMTRLRSQCPALSLIVAVKR' A
#
# COMPACT_ATOMS: atom_id res chain seq x y z
N MET A 1 16.84 9.27 -1.78
CA MET A 1 18.15 9.85 -1.42
C MET A 1 17.88 11.00 -0.47
N LYS A 2 18.36 10.95 0.78
CA LYS A 2 18.22 12.06 1.73
C LYS A 2 19.52 12.88 1.66
N LEU A 3 19.49 14.01 0.97
CA LEU A 3 20.58 14.98 0.95
C LEU A 3 20.32 15.95 2.11
N THR A 4 21.27 16.04 3.03
CA THR A 4 21.21 17.00 4.14
C THR A 4 22.18 18.12 3.79
N GLU A 5 21.66 19.26 3.35
CA GLU A 5 22.43 20.50 3.31
C GLU A 5 22.41 21.19 4.68
N LYS A 6 23.39 22.07 4.87
CA LYS A 6 24.04 22.39 6.15
C LYS A 6 23.23 23.27 7.11
N ASP A 7 21.96 23.56 6.84
CA ASP A 7 21.18 24.55 7.61
C ASP A 7 19.85 24.03 8.19
N GLY A 8 19.73 22.71 8.40
CA GLY A 8 18.64 22.15 9.22
C GLY A 8 17.23 22.26 8.63
N GLU A 9 17.07 22.91 7.48
CA GLU A 9 15.87 22.78 6.66
C GLU A 9 15.89 21.41 5.97
N VAL A 10 15.15 20.47 6.57
CA VAL A 10 14.77 19.25 5.87
C VAL A 10 13.77 19.67 4.79
N THR A 11 14.27 19.92 3.58
CA THR A 11 13.41 19.93 2.41
C THR A 11 12.94 18.50 2.19
N ASP A 12 11.82 18.13 2.80
CA ASP A 12 11.09 16.93 2.40
C ASP A 12 10.65 17.13 0.95
N PHE A 13 11.44 16.58 0.02
CA PHE A 13 10.94 16.22 -1.29
C PHE A 13 9.91 15.11 -1.09
N ASN A 14 8.71 15.50 -0.65
CA ASN A 14 7.50 14.71 -0.76
C ASN A 14 7.19 14.61 -2.25
N PHE A 15 7.93 13.76 -2.97
CA PHE A 15 7.39 13.24 -4.21
C PHE A 15 6.05 12.65 -3.82
N SER A 16 4.96 13.21 -4.35
CA SER A 16 3.69 12.49 -4.43
C SER A 16 4.09 11.13 -4.98
N GLY A 17 3.89 10.06 -4.20
CA GLY A 17 4.30 8.72 -4.62
C GLY A 17 3.82 8.43 -6.04
N PHE A 18 4.44 7.44 -6.69
CA PHE A 18 4.09 7.06 -8.05
C PHE A 18 2.57 6.90 -8.23
N ASP A 19 2.04 7.43 -9.33
CA ASP A 19 0.64 7.22 -9.71
C ASP A 19 0.49 5.77 -10.19
N VAL A 20 -0.33 5.00 -9.48
CA VAL A 20 -0.52 3.58 -9.76
C VAL A 20 -1.50 3.45 -10.91
N THR A 21 -1.02 2.91 -12.03
CA THR A 21 -1.89 2.64 -13.17
C THR A 21 -2.87 1.51 -12.83
N PRO A 22 -4.06 1.46 -13.47
CA PRO A 22 -5.00 0.35 -13.28
C PRO A 22 -4.37 -1.03 -13.54
N ALA A 23 -3.47 -1.12 -14.52
CA ALA A 23 -2.78 -2.36 -14.86
C ALA A 23 -1.78 -2.79 -13.77
N ASP A 24 -1.04 -1.84 -13.20
CA ASP A 24 -0.13 -2.12 -12.08
C ASP A 24 -0.89 -2.50 -10.81
N TRP A 25 -2.05 -1.88 -10.57
CA TRP A 25 -2.93 -2.25 -9.46
C TRP A 25 -3.47 -3.68 -9.63
N GLU A 26 -3.99 -4.01 -10.82
CA GLU A 26 -4.50 -5.36 -11.11
C GLU A 26 -3.40 -6.42 -10.96
N ARG A 27 -2.20 -6.14 -11.46
CA ARG A 27 -1.04 -7.00 -11.28
C ARG A 27 -0.72 -7.21 -9.80
N PHE A 28 -0.65 -6.13 -9.02
CA PHE A 28 -0.41 -6.20 -7.58
C PHE A 28 -1.47 -7.04 -6.85
N VAL A 29 -2.75 -6.86 -7.18
CA VAL A 29 -3.85 -7.65 -6.61
C VAL A 29 -3.67 -9.13 -6.92
N ASN A 30 -3.38 -9.48 -8.17
CA ASN A 30 -3.22 -10.88 -8.57
C ASN A 30 -1.98 -11.53 -7.91
N ASP A 31 -0.84 -10.83 -7.94
CA ASP A 31 0.41 -11.32 -7.36
C ASP A 31 0.26 -11.50 -5.84
N SER A 32 -0.27 -10.50 -5.12
CA SER A 32 -0.45 -10.56 -3.68
C SER A 32 -1.38 -11.69 -3.24
N LEU A 33 -2.51 -11.89 -3.93
CA LEU A 33 -3.42 -13.00 -3.64
C LEU A 33 -2.78 -14.37 -3.90
N SER A 34 -1.94 -14.49 -4.94
CA SER A 34 -1.26 -15.75 -5.27
C SER A 34 -0.29 -16.21 -4.17
N TRP A 35 0.25 -15.27 -3.38
CA TRP A 35 1.20 -15.56 -2.32
C TRP A 35 0.54 -15.81 -0.96
N LEU A 36 -0.75 -15.54 -0.79
CA LEU A 36 -1.41 -15.61 0.53
C LEU A 36 -1.39 -16.97 1.19
N GLY A 37 -1.42 -18.05 0.40
CA GLY A 37 -1.29 -19.41 0.93
C GLY A 37 0.08 -19.72 1.56
N GLN A 38 1.04 -18.80 1.47
CA GLN A 38 2.42 -18.97 1.95
C GLN A 38 2.70 -18.19 3.23
N PHE A 39 1.74 -17.43 3.76
CA PHE A 39 1.92 -16.58 4.93
C PHE A 39 0.83 -16.80 5.97
N ASP A 40 1.24 -16.95 7.23
CA ASP A 40 0.31 -17.09 8.36
C ASP A 40 -0.33 -15.76 8.79
N MET A 41 0.28 -14.63 8.41
CA MET A 41 -0.18 -13.29 8.78
C MET A 41 0.24 -12.27 7.73
N VAL A 42 -0.67 -11.34 7.41
CA VAL A 42 -0.41 -10.21 6.52
C VAL A 42 -0.66 -8.90 7.28
N CYS A 43 0.23 -7.93 7.13
CA CYS A 43 0.08 -6.58 7.66
C CYS A 43 0.05 -5.58 6.51
N VAL A 44 -1.02 -4.79 6.42
CA VAL A 44 -1.14 -3.68 5.48
C VAL A 44 -1.04 -2.39 6.26
N SER A 45 -0.06 -1.55 5.92
CA SER A 45 0.17 -0.26 6.59
C SER A 45 0.61 0.82 5.62
N GLY A 46 0.27 2.07 5.94
CA GLY A 46 0.52 3.25 5.12
C GLY A 46 -0.75 3.92 4.59
N SER A 47 -0.54 4.95 3.77
CA SER A 47 -1.61 5.68 3.07
C SER A 47 -1.92 5.03 1.73
N LEU A 48 -3.14 5.23 1.24
CA LEU A 48 -3.54 4.80 -0.10
C LEU A 48 -2.66 5.51 -1.17
N PRO A 49 -2.09 4.80 -2.14
CA PRO A 49 -1.32 5.43 -3.21
C PRO A 49 -2.24 6.21 -4.16
N ALA A 50 -1.69 7.23 -4.82
CA ALA A 50 -2.38 7.92 -5.91
C ALA A 50 -2.70 6.92 -7.04
N GLY A 51 -3.86 7.09 -7.69
CA GLY A 51 -4.32 6.20 -8.77
C GLY A 51 -5.16 5.00 -8.30
N VAL A 52 -5.17 4.68 -7.00
CA VAL A 52 -6.03 3.62 -6.44
C VAL A 52 -7.23 4.25 -5.74
N SER A 53 -8.44 3.81 -6.10
CA SER A 53 -9.65 4.28 -5.42
C SER A 53 -9.86 3.55 -4.08
N PRO A 54 -10.51 4.19 -3.10
CA PRO A 54 -10.86 3.53 -1.83
C PRO A 54 -11.67 2.24 -2.01
N GLU A 55 -12.53 2.19 -3.03
CA GLU A 55 -13.34 1.02 -3.37
C GLU A 55 -12.47 -0.13 -3.87
N ALA A 56 -11.52 0.15 -4.78
CA ALA A 56 -10.60 -0.86 -5.30
C ALA A 56 -9.71 -1.44 -4.19
N PHE A 57 -9.27 -0.60 -3.26
CA PHE A 57 -8.54 -1.04 -2.07
C PHE A 57 -9.40 -1.89 -1.14
N THR A 58 -10.66 -1.50 -0.92
CA THR A 58 -11.61 -2.23 -0.08
C THR A 58 -11.94 -3.60 -0.66
N ASP A 59 -12.09 -3.72 -1.98
CA ASP A 59 -12.32 -5.00 -2.66
C ASP A 59 -11.11 -5.94 -2.46
N TRP A 60 -9.90 -5.44 -2.71
CA TRP A 60 -8.67 -6.21 -2.48
C TRP A 60 -8.54 -6.68 -1.02
N MET A 61 -8.81 -5.81 -0.06
CA MET A 61 -8.83 -6.14 1.38
C MET A 61 -9.86 -7.21 1.74
N THR A 62 -11.02 -7.21 1.08
CA THR A 62 -12.06 -8.22 1.28
C THR A 62 -11.61 -9.58 0.75
N ARG A 63 -10.96 -9.60 -0.42
CA ARG A 63 -10.37 -10.80 -1.02
C ARG A 63 -9.17 -11.34 -0.22
N LEU A 64 -8.38 -10.45 0.39
CA LEU A 64 -7.31 -10.82 1.31
C LEU A 64 -7.85 -11.57 2.53
N ARG A 65 -8.88 -11.04 3.19
CA ARG A 65 -9.49 -11.64 4.39
C ARG A 65 -10.12 -13.00 4.12
N SER A 66 -10.69 -13.21 2.93
CA SER A 66 -11.29 -14.50 2.59
C SER A 66 -10.26 -15.62 2.43
N GLN A 67 -9.01 -15.27 2.09
CA GLN A 67 -7.92 -16.24 1.88
C GLN A 67 -6.97 -16.34 3.08
N CYS A 68 -6.90 -15.33 3.95
CA CYS A 68 -6.08 -15.33 5.16
C CYS A 68 -6.90 -14.85 6.38
N PRO A 69 -7.43 -15.77 7.21
CA PRO A 69 -8.28 -15.42 8.37
C PRO A 69 -7.55 -14.60 9.45
N ALA A 70 -6.22 -14.70 9.54
CA ALA A 70 -5.38 -14.01 10.52
C ALA A 70 -4.80 -12.69 9.97
N LEU A 71 -5.67 -11.79 9.49
CA LEU A 71 -5.28 -10.46 9.00
C LEU A 71 -5.28 -9.41 10.13
N SER A 72 -4.12 -8.81 10.41
CA SER A 72 -3.98 -7.65 11.32
C SER A 72 -3.73 -6.37 10.53
N LEU A 73 -4.59 -5.35 10.70
CA LEU A 73 -4.60 -4.12 9.88
C LEU A 73 -4.21 -2.87 10.68
N ILE A 74 -3.28 -2.06 10.15
CA ILE A 74 -3.01 -0.69 10.64
C ILE A 74 -2.91 0.25 9.43
N VAL A 75 -4.04 0.76 8.93
CA VAL A 75 -4.05 1.77 7.86
C VAL A 75 -4.00 3.16 8.48
N ALA A 76 -2.95 3.92 8.17
CA ALA A 76 -2.85 5.33 8.52
C ALA A 76 -3.34 6.16 7.32
N VAL A 77 -4.62 6.54 7.34
CA VAL A 77 -5.14 7.52 6.37
C VAL A 77 -4.56 8.88 6.76
N LYS A 78 -3.52 9.32 6.05
CA LYS A 78 -3.00 10.69 6.17
C LYS A 78 -4.08 11.62 5.62
N ARG A 79 -4.76 12.34 6.51
CA ARG A 79 -5.66 13.45 6.16
C ARG A 79 -4.84 14.65 5.69
#